data_AF-A0A353A2F4-F1
#
_entry.id   AF-A0A353A2F4-F1
#
_cell.length_a   1.000
_cell.length_b   1.000
_cell.length_c   1.000
_cell.angle_alpha   90.00
_cell.angle_beta   90.00
_cell.angle_gamma   90.00
#
_symmetry.space_group_name_H-M   'P 1'
#
loop_
_entity.id
_entity.type
_entity.pdbx_description
1 polymer ?
#
loop_
_entity_poly.entity_id
_entity_poly.type
_entity_poly.pdbx_seq_one_letter_code
_entity_poly.pdbx_strand_id
1 'polypeptide(L)'
;MTTRIFRLLPFLALGLAAVAIALATLVEASQGTAVAHQVVYGAGWFRLLWLVAAASGLYLIIKRHLWRRSMGVFCMHLSLLVILLGALVTSLTSHRGMLRLRQGEPVSQYLEGTALRPLPFTLRLDTFMVQCYPGTQAPQDYVSLVTLLPAGGQVRISMNRIGHLRGYRLYQSSYDEDLRGSILSVTYDPWGTAITYCGYALLALCIIATSLPSWRRRGRRAALWLLLALPGTAGHAASQLPCIGREQADRMEREQVVWNGRVAPMGTMCQEFLLKVYGRRQYHGLTATQVVCSMTLRPQEWAGEPLIRVGRGEYRTMASFVDYRSMPPRLKDIDGADSKVREKVGLMLMLMQGTLFTDVPGQGHRLSQARVSAELLYNRYDWTMLCMATAFLLALLLALSTRPRLQWCGLPAGMLHGALALLLTLLMGLRWYIAGHVPLSNGYETMLFVSLCLTCGTLPAARLRLRATGALATACMMMVAHLGEINPQITSLMPVLHSPWLSAHVSIIMVSYALLALSMVERSLLRPAVLCLAAGIFLGAVWANVSWGTYWSWDPKESWALVCLIVYSIPLHRESLPWFRKDSHYRIYSLLCLACLLMTYFGVNYLLPGMHSYAG
;
A
#
# COMPACT_ATOMS: atom_id res chain seq x y z
N MET A 1 -35.40 -30.64 10.41
CA MET A 1 -34.96 -29.64 9.40
C MET A 1 -34.74 -28.25 9.98
N THR A 2 -35.65 -27.74 10.81
CA THR A 2 -35.58 -26.41 11.46
C THR A 2 -34.24 -26.09 12.13
N THR A 3 -33.64 -27.01 12.89
CA THR A 3 -32.35 -26.78 13.58
C THR A 3 -31.13 -26.68 12.67
N ARG A 4 -31.18 -27.18 11.43
CA ARG A 4 -30.08 -27.04 10.45
C ARG A 4 -30.12 -25.67 9.76
N ILE A 5 -31.32 -25.17 9.46
CA ILE A 5 -31.51 -23.88 8.78
C ILE A 5 -30.96 -22.74 9.66
N PHE A 6 -31.34 -22.68 10.94
CA PHE A 6 -30.83 -21.65 11.86
C PHE A 6 -29.32 -21.70 12.11
N ARG A 7 -28.66 -22.84 11.87
CA ARG A 7 -27.19 -22.95 11.98
C ARG A 7 -26.47 -22.36 10.77
N LEU A 8 -27.10 -22.39 9.59
CA LEU A 8 -26.51 -21.93 8.34
C LEU A 8 -26.89 -20.49 8.01
N LEU A 9 -28.02 -20.01 8.54
CA LEU A 9 -28.57 -18.68 8.28
C LEU A 9 -27.58 -17.51 8.41
N PRO A 10 -26.76 -17.38 9.48
CA PRO A 10 -25.81 -16.26 9.56
C PRO A 10 -24.74 -16.34 8.48
N PHE A 11 -24.29 -17.53 8.11
CA PHE A 11 -23.28 -17.73 7.08
C PHE A 11 -23.83 -17.47 5.68
N LEU A 12 -25.09 -17.85 5.43
CA LEU A 12 -25.78 -17.55 4.18
C LEU A 12 -25.98 -16.03 4.04
N ALA A 13 -26.46 -15.37 5.09
CA ALA A 13 -26.65 -13.92 5.09
C ALA A 13 -25.33 -13.16 4.88
N LEU A 14 -24.25 -13.56 5.56
CA LEU A 14 -22.91 -12.99 5.37
C LEU A 14 -22.34 -13.28 3.98
N GLY A 15 -22.58 -14.49 3.44
CA GLY A 15 -22.16 -14.85 2.08
C GLY A 15 -22.87 -14.00 1.02
N LEU A 16 -24.19 -13.82 1.16
CA LEU A 16 -24.97 -12.94 0.28
C LEU A 16 -24.54 -11.49 0.41
N ALA A 17 -24.27 -11.01 1.63
CA ALA A 17 -23.75 -9.66 1.86
C ALA A 17 -22.37 -9.48 1.20
N ALA A 18 -21.47 -10.45 1.31
CA ALA A 18 -20.16 -10.41 0.67
C ALA A 18 -20.26 -10.36 -0.87
N VAL A 19 -21.17 -11.14 -1.46
CA VAL A 19 -21.45 -11.09 -2.91
C VAL A 19 -22.05 -9.74 -3.30
N ALA A 20 -23.00 -9.22 -2.53
CA ALA A 20 -23.60 -7.90 -2.76
C ALA A 20 -22.55 -6.78 -2.74
N ILE A 21 -21.63 -6.82 -1.78
CA ILE A 21 -20.53 -5.85 -1.67
C ILE A 21 -19.60 -5.97 -2.88
N ALA A 22 -19.19 -7.19 -3.25
CA ALA A 22 -18.33 -7.40 -4.42
C ALA A 22 -19.00 -6.87 -5.71
N LEU A 23 -20.28 -7.15 -5.92
CA LEU A 23 -21.05 -6.63 -7.06
C LEU A 23 -21.19 -5.11 -7.01
N ALA A 24 -21.38 -4.52 -5.83
CA ALA A 24 -21.46 -3.07 -5.67
C ALA A 24 -20.18 -2.37 -6.11
N THR A 25 -19.00 -2.96 -5.88
CA THR A 25 -17.74 -2.40 -6.38
C THR A 25 -17.64 -2.40 -7.92
N LEU A 26 -18.28 -3.36 -8.60
CA LEU A 26 -18.36 -3.39 -10.07
C LEU A 26 -19.37 -2.37 -10.60
N VAL A 27 -20.49 -2.18 -9.88
CA VAL A 27 -21.46 -1.11 -10.19
C VAL A 27 -20.80 0.26 -10.02
N GLU A 28 -20.03 0.46 -8.95
CA GLU A 28 -19.29 1.70 -8.71
C GLU A 28 -18.29 1.97 -9.84
N ALA A 29 -17.54 0.95 -10.27
CA ALA A 29 -16.58 1.07 -11.36
C ALA A 29 -17.21 1.44 -12.72
N SER A 30 -18.47 1.04 -12.95
CA SER A 30 -19.14 1.22 -14.24
C SER A 30 -20.13 2.38 -14.28
N GLN A 31 -20.79 2.70 -13.17
CA GLN A 31 -21.90 3.66 -13.07
C GLN A 31 -21.68 4.76 -12.01
N GLY A 32 -20.57 4.70 -11.28
CA GLY A 32 -20.19 5.70 -10.27
C GLY A 32 -20.68 5.40 -8.85
N THR A 33 -20.02 6.01 -7.88
CA THR A 33 -20.21 5.77 -6.43
C THR A 33 -21.64 6.09 -5.95
N ALA A 34 -22.26 7.15 -6.50
CA ALA A 34 -23.62 7.53 -6.12
C ALA A 34 -24.66 6.44 -6.43
N VAL A 35 -24.55 5.80 -7.61
CA VAL A 35 -25.45 4.73 -8.04
C VAL A 35 -25.24 3.48 -7.19
N ALA A 36 -23.99 3.08 -6.96
CA ALA A 36 -23.68 1.93 -6.09
C ALA A 36 -24.24 2.13 -4.67
N HIS A 37 -24.15 3.35 -4.15
CA HIS A 37 -24.70 3.69 -2.85
C HIS A 37 -26.23 3.66 -2.84
N GLN A 38 -26.90 4.13 -3.90
CA GLN A 38 -28.36 4.08 -3.97
C GLN A 38 -28.90 2.66 -4.11
N VAL A 39 -28.27 1.83 -4.96
CA VAL A 39 -28.77 0.49 -5.32
C VAL A 39 -28.45 -0.57 -4.27
N VAL A 40 -27.26 -0.48 -3.64
CA VAL A 40 -26.77 -1.50 -2.70
C VAL A 40 -26.56 -0.94 -1.31
N TYR A 41 -25.57 -0.08 -1.11
CA TYR A 41 -25.11 0.27 0.26
C TYR A 41 -26.18 1.00 1.11
N GLY A 42 -26.98 1.83 0.47
CA GLY A 42 -28.10 2.57 1.05
C GLY A 42 -29.44 1.84 0.97
N ALA A 43 -29.50 0.64 0.39
CA ALA A 43 -30.75 -0.07 0.18
C ALA A 43 -31.23 -0.80 1.45
N GLY A 44 -32.55 -0.86 1.63
CA GLY A 44 -33.17 -1.51 2.80
C GLY A 44 -32.91 -3.01 2.86
N TRP A 45 -32.87 -3.69 1.70
CA TRP A 45 -32.58 -5.12 1.62
C TRP A 45 -31.15 -5.45 2.08
N PHE A 46 -30.19 -4.57 1.80
CA PHE A 46 -28.80 -4.76 2.21
C PHE A 46 -28.65 -4.60 3.73
N ARG A 47 -29.32 -3.60 4.32
CA ARG A 47 -29.42 -3.47 5.79
C ARG A 47 -30.08 -4.70 6.42
N LEU A 48 -31.12 -5.24 5.79
CA LEU A 48 -31.81 -6.45 6.26
C LEU A 48 -30.87 -7.66 6.29
N LEU A 49 -29.99 -7.84 5.30
CA LEU A 49 -28.99 -8.93 5.31
C LEU A 49 -28.08 -8.87 6.53
N TRP A 50 -27.56 -7.69 6.86
CA TRP A 50 -26.74 -7.49 8.06
C TRP A 50 -27.53 -7.74 9.35
N LEU A 51 -28.77 -7.27 9.42
CA LEU A 51 -29.64 -7.51 10.58
C LEU A 51 -29.93 -9.01 10.77
N VAL A 52 -30.24 -9.75 9.70
CA VAL A 52 -30.45 -11.20 9.75
C VAL A 52 -29.18 -11.92 10.18
N ALA A 53 -28.01 -11.54 9.66
CA ALA A 53 -26.72 -12.09 10.08
C ALA A 53 -26.46 -11.85 11.57
N ALA A 54 -26.68 -10.63 12.06
CA ALA A 54 -26.49 -10.25 13.46
C ALA A 54 -27.46 -10.99 14.40
N ALA A 55 -28.75 -11.01 14.08
CA ALA A 55 -29.78 -11.64 14.91
C ALA A 55 -29.59 -13.17 14.97
N SER A 56 -29.35 -13.81 13.82
CA SER A 56 -29.11 -15.26 13.76
C SER A 56 -27.76 -15.66 14.37
N GLY A 57 -26.73 -14.82 14.25
CA GLY A 57 -25.46 -14.96 14.94
C GLY A 57 -25.63 -14.90 16.46
N LEU A 58 -26.34 -13.88 16.97
CA LEU A 58 -26.66 -13.72 18.39
C LEU A 58 -27.43 -14.92 18.94
N TYR A 59 -28.42 -15.42 18.20
CA TYR A 59 -29.14 -16.64 18.55
C TYR A 59 -28.19 -17.84 18.73
N LEU A 60 -27.22 -18.03 17.82
CA LEU A 60 -26.25 -19.12 17.93
C LEU A 60 -25.28 -18.94 19.10
N ILE A 61 -24.86 -17.69 19.37
CA ILE A 61 -24.04 -17.35 20.54
C ILE A 61 -24.75 -17.76 21.82
N ILE A 62 -26.05 -17.41 21.92
CA ILE A 62 -26.89 -17.71 23.09
C ILE A 62 -27.11 -19.21 23.25
N LYS A 63 -27.58 -19.86 22.19
CA LYS A 63 -27.89 -21.29 22.20
C LYS A 63 -26.68 -22.17 22.56
N ARG A 64 -25.47 -21.72 22.25
CA ARG A 64 -24.24 -22.47 22.54
C ARG A 64 -23.58 -22.10 23.86
N HIS A 65 -24.15 -21.15 24.60
CA HIS A 65 -23.59 -20.63 25.85
C HIS A 65 -22.11 -20.27 25.71
N LEU A 66 -21.75 -19.53 24.64
CA LEU A 66 -20.34 -19.23 24.33
C LEU A 66 -19.65 -18.48 25.49
N TRP A 67 -20.37 -17.67 26.27
CA TRP A 67 -19.82 -16.99 27.46
C TRP A 67 -19.30 -17.96 28.53
N ARG A 68 -19.83 -19.19 28.61
CA ARG A 68 -19.33 -20.23 29.51
C ARG A 68 -18.23 -21.09 28.90
N ARG A 69 -18.29 -21.31 27.57
CA ARG A 69 -17.38 -22.23 26.87
C ARG A 69 -16.08 -21.58 26.42
N SER A 70 -16.13 -20.34 25.94
CA SER A 70 -14.97 -19.63 25.42
C SER A 70 -15.21 -18.13 25.51
N MET A 71 -14.80 -17.56 26.64
CA MET A 71 -14.95 -16.13 26.91
C MET A 71 -14.30 -15.27 25.81
N GLY A 72 -13.11 -15.67 25.33
CA GLY A 72 -12.43 -14.94 24.26
C GLY A 72 -13.21 -14.91 22.94
N VAL A 73 -13.78 -16.04 22.50
CA VAL A 73 -14.58 -16.10 21.27
C VAL A 73 -15.91 -15.36 21.44
N PHE A 74 -16.53 -15.45 22.62
CA PHE A 74 -17.74 -14.70 22.95
C PHE A 74 -17.49 -13.19 22.85
N CYS A 75 -16.47 -12.67 23.54
CA CYS A 75 -16.16 -11.24 23.53
C CYS A 75 -15.78 -10.74 22.12
N MET A 76 -15.08 -11.57 21.32
CA MET A 76 -14.80 -11.26 19.92
C MET A 76 -16.10 -11.10 19.10
N HIS A 77 -17.06 -12.00 19.21
CA HIS A 77 -18.33 -11.85 18.48
C HIS A 77 -19.19 -10.70 19.02
N LEU A 78 -19.19 -10.48 20.33
CA LEU A 78 -19.87 -9.34 20.96
C LEU A 78 -19.32 -8.02 20.40
N SER A 79 -18.01 -7.90 20.22
CA SER A 79 -17.39 -6.71 19.62
C SER A 79 -17.89 -6.44 18.21
N LEU A 80 -18.06 -7.48 17.37
CA LEU A 80 -18.63 -7.35 16.03
C LEU A 80 -20.09 -6.91 16.04
N LEU A 81 -20.89 -7.38 17.01
CA LEU A 81 -22.27 -6.92 17.19
C LEU A 81 -22.35 -5.46 17.59
N VAL A 82 -21.45 -4.99 18.47
CA VAL A 82 -21.38 -3.57 18.86
C VAL A 82 -20.94 -2.70 17.68
N ILE A 83 -19.97 -3.15 16.87
CA ILE A 83 -19.56 -2.47 15.63
C ILE A 83 -20.74 -2.34 14.66
N LEU A 84 -21.49 -3.43 14.43
CA LEU A 84 -22.66 -3.41 13.56
C LEU A 84 -23.77 -2.50 14.09
N LEU A 85 -23.97 -2.45 15.40
CA LEU A 85 -24.91 -1.51 16.02
C LEU A 85 -24.49 -0.05 15.79
N GLY A 86 -23.20 0.27 15.98
CA GLY A 86 -22.67 1.60 15.70
C GLY A 86 -22.79 2.00 14.22
N ALA A 87 -22.53 1.05 13.32
CA ALA A 87 -22.74 1.23 11.88
C ALA A 87 -24.22 1.48 11.53
N LEU A 88 -25.15 0.75 12.16
CA LEU A 88 -26.59 0.97 12.00
C LEU A 88 -27.00 2.36 12.48
N VAL A 89 -26.58 2.77 13.68
CA VAL A 89 -26.85 4.12 14.22
C VAL A 89 -26.30 5.18 13.28
N THR A 90 -25.05 5.05 12.83
CA THR A 90 -24.43 5.96 11.85
C THR A 90 -25.29 6.06 10.58
N SER A 91 -25.75 4.93 10.03
CA SER A 91 -26.56 4.92 8.81
C SER A 91 -27.93 5.60 8.95
N LEU A 92 -28.44 5.70 10.19
CA LEU A 92 -29.75 6.28 10.47
C LEU A 92 -29.67 7.75 10.92
N THR A 93 -28.58 8.16 11.57
CA THR A 93 -28.48 9.48 12.22
C THR A 93 -27.39 10.40 11.67
N SER A 94 -26.50 9.91 10.79
CA SER A 94 -25.39 10.73 10.29
C SER A 94 -25.77 11.57 9.07
N HIS A 95 -25.14 12.74 8.97
CA HIS A 95 -25.23 13.65 7.83
C HIS A 95 -23.84 13.89 7.25
N ARG A 96 -23.73 13.93 5.91
CA ARG A 96 -22.45 14.07 5.21
C ARG A 96 -22.60 15.00 4.01
N GLY A 97 -21.63 15.88 3.79
CA GLY A 97 -21.66 16.77 2.65
C GLY A 97 -20.33 17.50 2.41
N MET A 98 -20.35 18.45 1.49
CA MET A 98 -19.20 19.26 1.11
C MET A 98 -19.45 20.74 1.42
N LEU A 99 -18.44 21.41 1.94
CA LEU A 99 -18.42 22.82 2.27
C LEU A 99 -17.31 23.47 1.45
N ARG A 100 -17.69 24.32 0.50
CA ARG A 100 -16.74 25.15 -0.24
C ARG A 100 -16.58 26.48 0.46
N LEU A 101 -15.34 26.82 0.80
CA LEU A 101 -14.98 28.09 1.44
C LEU A 101 -14.12 28.91 0.48
N ARG A 102 -14.46 30.19 0.31
CA ARG A 102 -13.64 31.19 -0.35
C ARG A 102 -13.03 32.14 0.68
N GLN A 103 -11.83 32.61 0.40
CA GLN A 103 -11.09 33.46 1.33
C GLN A 103 -11.88 34.74 1.66
N GLY A 104 -12.06 35.02 2.95
CA GLY A 104 -12.80 36.18 3.45
C GLY A 104 -14.33 36.05 3.44
N GLU A 105 -14.89 35.09 2.72
CA GLU A 105 -16.33 34.90 2.61
C GLU A 105 -16.89 34.05 3.76
N PRO A 106 -17.87 34.55 4.53
CA PRO A 106 -18.52 33.77 5.57
C PRO A 106 -19.55 32.80 4.96
N VAL A 107 -19.45 31.52 5.32
CA VAL A 107 -20.35 30.46 4.88
C VAL A 107 -21.01 29.80 6.10
N SER A 108 -22.33 29.65 6.05
CA SER A 108 -23.15 29.03 7.11
C SER A 108 -23.97 27.84 6.59
N GLN A 109 -23.65 27.31 5.42
CA GLN A 109 -24.36 26.20 4.79
C GLN A 109 -23.39 25.24 4.10
N TYR A 110 -23.76 23.97 3.99
CA TYR A 110 -23.01 22.94 3.27
C TYR A 110 -23.91 22.16 2.30
N LEU A 111 -23.31 21.52 1.31
CA LEU A 111 -24.01 20.76 0.27
C LEU A 111 -24.05 19.26 0.63
N GLU A 112 -25.23 18.72 0.88
CA GLU A 112 -25.50 17.30 1.10
C GLU A 112 -26.15 16.71 -0.16
N GLY A 113 -25.36 15.99 -0.97
CA GLY A 113 -25.79 15.57 -2.31
C GLY A 113 -26.02 16.78 -3.22
N THR A 114 -27.28 17.10 -3.49
CA THR A 114 -27.70 18.30 -4.24
C THR A 114 -28.41 19.35 -3.37
N ALA A 115 -28.65 19.05 -2.09
CA ALA A 115 -29.41 19.91 -1.20
C ALA A 115 -28.50 20.76 -0.31
N LEU A 116 -28.79 22.06 -0.18
CA LEU A 116 -28.12 22.93 0.78
C LEU A 116 -28.71 22.75 2.17
N ARG A 117 -27.84 22.54 3.16
CA ARG A 117 -28.18 22.35 4.57
C ARG A 117 -27.51 23.43 5.43
N PRO A 118 -28.20 24.00 6.42
CA PRO A 118 -27.62 25.00 7.31
C PRO A 118 -26.63 24.37 8.31
N LEU A 119 -25.55 25.08 8.60
CA LEU A 119 -24.64 24.83 9.72
C LEU A 119 -25.10 25.62 10.94
N PRO A 120 -24.93 25.10 12.17
CA PRO A 120 -25.26 25.82 13.41
C PRO A 120 -24.21 26.88 13.78
N PHE A 121 -23.33 27.24 12.84
CA PHE A 121 -22.25 28.21 12.99
C PHE A 121 -21.80 28.71 11.62
N THR A 122 -21.12 29.86 11.61
CA THR A 122 -20.57 30.48 10.39
C THR A 122 -19.06 30.33 10.38
N LEU A 123 -18.52 29.87 9.25
CA LEU A 123 -17.09 29.71 9.02
C LEU A 123 -16.61 30.72 7.99
N ARG A 124 -15.40 31.23 8.19
CA ARG A 124 -14.69 32.04 7.22
C ARG A 124 -13.30 31.47 7.00
N LEU A 125 -12.90 31.25 5.75
CA LEU A 125 -11.53 30.89 5.41
C LEU A 125 -10.65 32.14 5.50
N ASP A 126 -9.66 32.14 6.39
CA ASP A 126 -8.72 33.25 6.50
C ASP A 126 -7.61 33.10 5.45
N THR A 127 -7.00 31.91 5.37
CA THR A 127 -5.98 31.58 4.37
C THR A 127 -5.98 30.09 4.06
N PHE A 128 -5.62 29.76 2.81
CA PHE A 128 -5.27 28.41 2.38
C PHE A 128 -3.82 28.42 1.91
N MET A 129 -3.06 27.38 2.26
CA MET A 129 -1.67 27.26 1.81
C MET A 129 -1.27 25.79 1.62
N VAL A 130 -0.48 25.54 0.57
CA VAL A 130 0.19 24.27 0.34
C VAL A 130 1.56 24.34 1.01
N GLN A 131 1.77 23.53 2.05
CA GLN A 131 3.06 23.43 2.72
C GLN A 131 3.90 22.40 1.96
N CYS A 132 5.05 22.79 1.41
CA CYS A 132 5.93 21.91 0.65
C CYS A 132 7.08 21.35 1.48
N TYR A 133 7.69 20.26 1.01
CA TYR A 133 8.92 19.74 1.63
C TYR A 133 10.07 20.74 1.49
N PRO A 134 10.94 20.85 2.51
CA PRO A 134 12.07 21.77 2.48
C PRO A 134 12.94 21.58 1.24
N GLY A 135 13.18 22.65 0.48
CA GLY A 135 13.99 22.62 -0.74
C GLY A 135 13.30 22.03 -1.98
N THR A 136 11.99 21.79 -1.97
CA THR A 136 11.26 21.22 -3.11
C THR A 136 9.87 21.85 -3.30
N GLN A 137 9.24 21.57 -4.44
CA GLN A 137 7.84 21.93 -4.71
C GLN A 137 6.85 20.80 -4.38
N ALA A 138 7.32 19.70 -3.77
CA ALA A 138 6.45 18.57 -3.45
C ALA A 138 5.55 18.91 -2.24
N PRO A 139 4.22 18.68 -2.31
CA PRO A 139 3.31 19.00 -1.22
C PRO A 139 3.55 18.06 -0.02
N GLN A 140 3.72 18.64 1.15
CA GLN A 140 3.84 17.97 2.45
C GLN A 140 2.53 18.03 3.24
N ASP A 141 1.80 19.14 3.18
CA ASP A 141 0.49 19.33 3.84
C ASP A 141 -0.37 20.35 3.08
N TYR A 142 -1.69 20.23 3.22
CA TYR A 142 -2.68 21.19 2.69
C TYR A 142 -3.40 21.83 3.87
N VAL A 143 -3.17 23.12 4.10
CA VAL A 143 -3.56 23.79 5.34
C VAL A 143 -4.62 24.84 5.09
N SER A 144 -5.77 24.68 5.73
CA SER A 144 -6.85 25.67 5.79
C SER A 144 -6.92 26.27 7.20
N LEU A 145 -6.76 27.59 7.29
CA LEU A 145 -6.99 28.35 8.52
C LEU A 145 -8.40 28.96 8.47
N VAL A 146 -9.26 28.50 9.37
CA VAL A 146 -10.68 28.87 9.38
C VAL A 146 -11.03 29.53 10.71
N THR A 147 -11.71 30.67 10.66
CA THR A 147 -12.23 31.36 11.85
C THR A 147 -13.72 31.11 12.00
N LEU A 148 -14.14 30.85 13.24
CA LEU A 148 -15.53 30.67 13.62
C LEU A 148 -16.13 32.02 14.04
N LEU A 149 -17.15 32.51 13.32
CA LEU A 149 -17.77 33.81 13.60
C LEU A 149 -18.99 33.68 14.52
N PRO A 150 -19.33 34.71 15.34
CA PRO A 150 -18.67 36.02 15.46
C PRO A 150 -17.54 36.12 16.51
N ALA A 151 -17.41 35.18 17.46
CA ALA A 151 -16.45 35.28 18.57
C ALA A 151 -15.69 33.97 18.84
N GLY A 152 -15.47 33.14 17.81
CA GLY A 152 -14.75 31.88 17.94
C GLY A 152 -13.27 31.97 17.58
N GLY A 153 -12.48 31.03 18.09
CA GLY A 153 -11.06 30.92 17.78
C GLY A 153 -10.79 30.43 16.36
N GLN A 154 -9.57 30.70 15.87
CA GLN A 154 -9.07 30.16 14.61
C GLN A 154 -8.76 28.66 14.76
N VAL A 155 -9.15 27.87 13.76
CA VAL A 155 -8.97 26.42 13.72
C VAL A 155 -8.15 26.07 12.48
N ARG A 156 -7.06 25.35 12.69
CA ARG A 156 -6.25 24.78 11.61
C ARG A 156 -6.81 23.42 11.22
N ILE A 157 -7.23 23.31 9.97
CA ILE A 157 -7.68 22.05 9.35
C ILE A 157 -6.63 21.69 8.31
N SER A 158 -6.06 20.49 8.39
CA SER A 158 -5.07 20.02 7.42
C SER A 158 -5.09 18.50 7.27
N MET A 159 -4.23 17.94 6.41
CA MET A 159 -4.17 16.49 6.23
C MET A 159 -3.78 15.82 7.55
N ASN A 160 -4.50 14.75 7.92
CA ASN A 160 -4.33 14.06 9.21
C ASN A 160 -4.62 14.93 10.45
N ARG A 161 -5.26 16.09 10.28
CA ARG A 161 -5.70 16.99 11.36
C ARG A 161 -7.08 17.57 11.07
N ILE A 162 -8.12 16.82 11.43
CA ILE A 162 -9.50 17.23 11.27
C ILE A 162 -9.91 18.35 12.23
N GLY A 163 -10.77 19.26 11.76
CA GLY A 163 -11.43 20.28 12.58
C GLY A 163 -12.66 19.71 13.27
N HIS A 164 -12.73 19.81 14.60
CA HIS A 164 -13.89 19.43 15.38
C HIS A 164 -14.64 20.68 15.86
N LEU A 165 -15.86 20.90 15.36
CA LEU A 165 -16.66 22.08 15.68
C LEU A 165 -18.10 21.70 16.01
N ARG A 166 -18.50 21.88 17.28
CA ARG A 166 -19.88 21.64 17.76
C ARG A 166 -20.47 20.28 17.30
N GLY A 167 -19.65 19.22 17.32
CA GLY A 167 -20.03 17.87 16.88
C GLY A 167 -19.87 17.59 15.37
N TYR A 168 -19.55 18.61 14.57
CA TYR A 168 -19.19 18.46 13.16
C TYR A 168 -17.70 18.20 13.02
N ARG A 169 -17.36 17.29 12.10
CA ARG A 169 -16.00 16.98 11.68
C ARG A 169 -15.79 17.55 10.29
N LEU A 170 -14.74 18.35 10.16
CA LEU A 170 -14.34 18.99 8.92
C LEU A 170 -12.97 18.49 8.53
N TYR A 171 -12.83 17.99 7.31
CA TYR A 171 -11.55 17.55 6.79
C TYR A 171 -11.32 18.13 5.40
N GLN A 172 -10.05 18.38 5.08
CA GLN A 172 -9.66 18.90 3.77
C GLN A 172 -9.89 17.82 2.71
N SER A 173 -10.71 18.11 1.70
CA SER A 173 -10.98 17.18 0.59
C SER A 173 -10.28 17.61 -0.69
N SER A 174 -10.36 18.88 -1.05
CA SER A 174 -9.76 19.45 -2.26
C SER A 174 -9.64 20.97 -2.12
N TYR A 175 -9.08 21.66 -3.10
CA TYR A 175 -8.90 23.10 -3.09
C TYR A 175 -9.11 23.66 -4.50
N ASP A 176 -9.38 24.97 -4.59
CA ASP A 176 -9.52 25.66 -5.87
C ASP A 176 -8.12 25.92 -6.47
N GLU A 177 -7.98 25.78 -7.80
CA GLU A 177 -6.69 25.90 -8.50
C GLU A 177 -5.99 27.27 -8.30
N ASP A 178 -6.77 28.31 -7.99
CA ASP A 178 -6.30 29.66 -7.69
C ASP A 178 -5.71 29.83 -6.26
N LEU A 179 -5.70 28.76 -5.46
CA LEU A 179 -5.25 28.71 -4.06
C LEU A 179 -5.99 29.67 -3.11
N ARG A 180 -7.13 30.22 -3.53
CA ARG A 180 -7.96 31.13 -2.73
C ARG A 180 -9.22 30.47 -2.19
N GLY A 181 -9.43 29.19 -2.52
CA GLY A 181 -10.57 28.42 -2.06
C GLY A 181 -10.17 27.06 -1.53
N SER A 182 -10.90 26.61 -0.50
CA SER A 182 -10.72 25.32 0.12
C SER A 182 -12.05 24.59 0.17
N ILE A 183 -12.05 23.33 -0.23
CA ILE A 183 -13.21 22.45 -0.16
C ILE A 183 -12.97 21.49 1.00
N LEU A 184 -13.86 21.57 1.98
CA LEU A 184 -13.86 20.75 3.17
C LEU A 184 -15.05 19.79 3.11
N SER A 185 -14.82 18.53 3.44
CA SER A 185 -15.90 17.59 3.67
C SER A 185 -16.41 17.73 5.10
N VAL A 186 -17.72 17.69 5.25
CA VAL A 186 -18.45 17.85 6.50
C VAL A 186 -19.08 16.52 6.88
N THR A 187 -18.85 16.07 8.11
CA THR A 187 -19.50 14.89 8.68
C THR A 187 -20.05 15.19 10.06
N TYR A 188 -21.33 14.91 10.27
CA TYR A 188 -21.98 14.95 11.57
C TYR A 188 -22.49 13.55 11.94
N ASP A 189 -21.94 12.97 13.00
CA ASP A 189 -22.38 11.68 13.54
C ASP A 189 -22.11 11.65 15.05
N PRO A 190 -23.11 12.00 15.87
CA PRO A 190 -22.93 12.20 17.31
C PRO A 190 -22.79 10.90 18.11
N TRP A 191 -23.35 9.79 17.62
CA TRP A 191 -23.46 8.55 18.40
C TRP A 191 -22.78 7.35 17.72
N GLY A 192 -22.94 7.19 16.41
CA GLY A 192 -22.57 5.98 15.69
C GLY A 192 -21.07 5.71 15.77
N THR A 193 -20.26 6.73 15.52
CA THR A 193 -18.80 6.69 15.68
C THR A 193 -18.42 6.19 17.08
N ALA A 194 -18.92 6.81 18.16
CA ALA A 194 -18.55 6.43 19.52
C ALA A 194 -18.87 4.96 19.85
N ILE A 195 -20.05 4.48 19.43
CA ILE A 195 -20.46 3.07 19.62
C ILE A 195 -19.53 2.14 18.84
N THR A 196 -19.25 2.45 17.57
CA THR A 196 -18.34 1.66 16.73
C THR A 196 -16.94 1.57 17.34
N TYR A 197 -16.38 2.68 17.84
CA TYR A 197 -15.07 2.68 18.50
C TYR A 197 -15.06 1.90 19.82
N CYS A 198 -16.16 1.89 20.57
CA CYS A 198 -16.30 1.04 21.75
C CYS A 198 -16.23 -0.44 21.36
N GLY A 199 -16.92 -0.82 20.29
CA GLY A 199 -16.83 -2.16 19.71
C GLY A 199 -15.41 -2.50 19.24
N TYR A 200 -14.74 -1.57 18.57
CA TYR A 200 -13.35 -1.77 18.17
C TYR A 200 -12.37 -1.91 19.35
N ALA A 201 -12.52 -1.10 20.42
CA ALA A 201 -11.71 -1.22 21.62
C ALA A 201 -11.88 -2.59 22.27
N LEU A 202 -13.12 -3.08 22.34
CA LEU A 202 -13.41 -4.44 22.80
C LEU A 202 -12.74 -5.50 21.91
N LEU A 203 -12.80 -5.35 20.58
CA LEU A 203 -12.15 -6.24 19.63
C LEU A 203 -10.63 -6.30 19.86
N ALA A 204 -9.98 -5.14 20.03
CA ALA A 204 -8.54 -5.04 20.27
C ALA A 204 -8.12 -5.75 21.56
N LEU A 205 -8.85 -5.52 22.66
CA LEU A 205 -8.61 -6.22 23.93
C LEU A 205 -8.77 -7.74 23.79
N CYS A 206 -9.75 -8.19 23.01
CA CYS A 206 -9.97 -9.62 22.75
C CYS A 206 -8.83 -10.25 21.92
N ILE A 207 -8.32 -9.55 20.90
CA ILE A 207 -7.21 -10.02 20.09
C ILE A 207 -5.96 -10.21 20.95
N ILE A 208 -5.66 -9.24 21.83
CA ILE A 208 -4.53 -9.34 22.77
C ILE A 208 -4.73 -10.52 23.73
N ALA A 209 -5.90 -10.62 24.37
CA ALA A 209 -6.20 -11.66 25.34
C ALA A 209 -6.18 -13.08 24.75
N THR A 210 -6.65 -13.25 23.51
CA THR A 210 -6.68 -14.56 22.82
C THR A 210 -5.33 -14.98 22.26
N SER A 211 -4.38 -14.05 22.12
CA SER A 211 -3.04 -14.30 21.58
C SER A 211 -2.00 -14.71 22.65
N LEU A 212 -2.32 -14.58 23.94
CA LEU A 212 -1.34 -14.65 25.04
C LEU A 212 -1.02 -16.01 25.75
N PRO A 213 -1.45 -17.23 25.33
CA PRO A 213 -0.98 -18.45 26.03
C PRO A 213 0.13 -19.30 25.35
N SER A 214 0.53 -19.08 24.09
CA SER A 214 1.40 -20.04 23.35
C SER A 214 2.81 -19.57 22.99
N TRP A 215 3.20 -18.35 23.36
CA TRP A 215 4.51 -17.76 22.99
C TRP A 215 5.67 -18.11 23.94
N ARG A 216 5.40 -18.81 25.05
CA ARG A 216 6.40 -19.11 26.10
C ARG A 216 7.24 -20.37 25.86
N ARG A 217 7.01 -21.12 24.77
CA ARG A 217 7.76 -22.35 24.45
C ARG A 217 8.06 -22.48 22.95
N ARG A 218 9.08 -21.75 22.49
CA ARG A 218 10.07 -22.27 21.52
C ARG A 218 11.22 -21.30 21.30
N GLY A 219 12.40 -21.73 21.73
CA GLY A 219 13.62 -21.70 20.93
C GLY A 219 14.32 -20.36 20.79
N ARG A 220 15.16 -20.04 21.79
CA ARG A 220 16.44 -19.35 21.58
C ARG A 220 17.20 -20.01 20.42
N ARG A 221 17.72 -19.20 19.50
CA ARG A 221 19.03 -19.29 18.78
C ARG A 221 18.88 -18.72 17.37
N ALA A 222 19.44 -17.53 17.16
CA ALA A 222 19.98 -17.07 15.88
C ALA A 222 20.79 -15.79 16.16
N ALA A 223 21.99 -15.97 16.71
CA ALA A 223 22.98 -14.91 16.81
C ALA A 223 24.20 -15.34 16.01
N LEU A 224 24.56 -14.48 15.05
CA LEU A 224 25.76 -14.49 14.21
C LEU A 224 25.97 -15.75 13.37
N TRP A 225 26.05 -15.57 12.05
CA TRP A 225 27.27 -15.82 11.26
C TRP A 225 26.94 -15.43 9.82
N LEU A 226 27.46 -14.27 9.41
CA LEU A 226 27.45 -13.78 8.05
C LEU A 226 28.88 -13.52 7.64
N LEU A 227 29.42 -14.48 6.90
CA LEU A 227 30.48 -14.23 5.95
C LEU A 227 30.06 -14.97 4.70
N LEU A 228 29.73 -14.23 3.65
CA LEU A 228 29.63 -14.79 2.32
C LEU A 228 30.20 -13.80 1.31
N ALA A 229 31.29 -14.30 0.72
CA ALA A 229 32.00 -13.91 -0.47
C ALA A 229 31.24 -13.02 -1.46
N LEU A 230 31.89 -11.92 -1.81
CA LEU A 230 31.68 -11.18 -3.05
C LEU A 230 32.17 -12.05 -4.23
N PRO A 231 31.38 -12.26 -5.29
CA PRO A 231 31.94 -12.51 -6.60
C PRO A 231 32.42 -11.16 -7.15
N GLY A 232 33.71 -11.09 -7.50
CA GLY A 232 34.25 -10.01 -8.29
C GLY A 232 33.53 -9.94 -9.63
N THR A 233 33.17 -8.72 -10.06
CA THR A 233 32.71 -8.51 -11.43
C THR A 233 33.92 -8.19 -12.29
N ALA A 234 34.08 -8.97 -13.36
CA ALA A 234 35.07 -8.76 -14.39
C ALA A 234 34.84 -7.41 -15.08
N GLY A 235 35.90 -6.63 -15.21
CA GLY A 235 35.92 -5.42 -16.03
C GLY A 235 35.64 -5.78 -17.48
N HIS A 236 34.60 -5.19 -18.05
CA HIS A 236 34.40 -5.18 -19.49
C HIS A 236 35.07 -3.94 -20.05
N ALA A 237 35.81 -4.13 -21.15
CA ALA A 237 36.49 -3.07 -21.87
C ALA A 237 35.52 -1.95 -22.27
N ALA A 238 35.95 -0.71 -22.06
CA ALA A 238 35.19 0.48 -22.39
C ALA A 238 35.00 0.63 -23.91
N SER A 239 33.80 1.04 -24.31
CA SER A 239 33.51 1.47 -25.67
C SER A 239 34.08 2.86 -25.95
N GLN A 240 34.35 3.14 -27.23
CA GLN A 240 34.97 4.37 -27.76
C GLN A 240 34.03 5.60 -27.77
N LEU A 241 33.00 5.64 -26.93
CA LEU A 241 32.09 6.79 -26.86
C LEU A 241 32.74 7.94 -26.05
N PRO A 242 32.65 9.18 -26.53
CA PRO A 242 33.22 10.36 -25.87
C PRO A 242 32.48 10.66 -24.56
N CYS A 243 33.01 10.13 -23.45
CA CYS A 243 32.44 10.28 -22.12
C CYS A 243 33.38 11.06 -21.17
N ILE A 244 32.84 11.53 -20.05
CA ILE A 244 33.65 12.10 -18.97
C ILE A 244 34.48 11.01 -18.28
N GLY A 245 35.63 11.40 -17.73
CA GLY A 245 36.51 10.50 -16.98
C GLY A 245 35.79 9.86 -15.79
N ARG A 246 36.15 8.61 -15.46
CA ARG A 246 35.46 7.85 -14.41
C ARG A 246 35.53 8.53 -13.04
N GLU A 247 36.70 9.08 -12.68
CA GLU A 247 36.89 9.79 -11.43
C GLU A 247 36.02 11.07 -11.35
N GLN A 248 35.90 11.80 -12.46
CA GLN A 248 35.03 12.98 -12.53
C GLN A 248 33.56 12.57 -12.37
N ALA A 249 33.13 11.50 -13.02
CA ALA A 249 31.78 10.95 -12.85
C ALA A 249 31.52 10.55 -11.39
N ASP A 250 32.46 9.83 -10.74
CA ASP A 250 32.33 9.38 -9.35
C ASP A 250 32.23 10.56 -8.36
N ARG A 251 32.91 11.69 -8.64
CA ARG A 251 32.74 12.94 -7.87
C ARG A 251 31.35 13.53 -8.08
N MET A 252 30.88 13.58 -9.32
CA MET A 252 29.53 14.08 -9.66
C MET A 252 28.41 13.22 -9.07
N GLU A 253 28.60 11.90 -8.89
CA GLU A 253 27.55 11.03 -8.31
C GLU A 253 27.11 11.47 -6.91
N ARG A 254 28.02 12.13 -6.17
CA ARG A 254 27.80 12.58 -4.79
C ARG A 254 27.19 13.97 -4.69
N GLU A 255 27.15 14.73 -5.79
CA GLU A 255 26.43 16.00 -5.83
C GLU A 255 24.94 15.76 -5.59
N GLN A 256 24.24 16.77 -5.09
CA GLN A 256 22.85 16.63 -4.66
C GLN A 256 21.95 17.48 -5.53
N VAL A 257 20.85 16.89 -5.99
CA VAL A 257 19.86 17.49 -6.88
C VAL A 257 18.47 17.25 -6.34
N VAL A 258 17.51 18.07 -6.74
CA VAL A 258 16.08 17.80 -6.51
C VAL A 258 15.60 16.83 -7.58
N TRP A 259 15.15 15.65 -7.16
CA TRP A 259 14.69 14.57 -8.02
C TRP A 259 13.47 13.88 -7.40
N ASN A 260 12.40 13.73 -8.18
CA ASN A 260 11.11 13.14 -7.72
C ASN A 260 10.58 13.74 -6.41
N GLY A 261 10.65 15.07 -6.28
CA GLY A 261 10.10 15.78 -5.12
C GLY A 261 10.90 15.61 -3.83
N ARG A 262 12.15 15.16 -3.89
CA ARG A 262 13.09 15.13 -2.77
C ARG A 262 14.50 15.54 -3.18
N VAL A 263 15.36 15.82 -2.21
CA VAL A 263 16.81 15.90 -2.44
C VAL A 263 17.38 14.49 -2.53
N ALA A 264 18.16 14.22 -3.58
CA ALA A 264 18.79 12.93 -3.85
C ALA A 264 20.21 13.11 -4.41
N PRO A 265 21.10 12.11 -4.28
CA PRO A 265 22.36 12.09 -5.01
C PRO A 265 22.11 12.11 -6.52
N MET A 266 22.92 12.88 -7.23
CA MET A 266 22.90 12.96 -8.69
C MET A 266 23.14 11.58 -9.32
N GLY A 267 23.96 10.73 -8.70
CA GLY A 267 24.13 9.34 -9.14
C GLY A 267 22.83 8.53 -9.14
N THR A 268 21.96 8.71 -8.13
CA THR A 268 20.64 8.08 -8.11
C THR A 268 19.78 8.60 -9.26
N MET A 269 19.73 9.91 -9.46
CA MET A 269 18.96 10.52 -10.54
C MET A 269 19.39 9.98 -11.90
N CYS A 270 20.69 9.98 -12.18
CA CYS A 270 21.23 9.47 -13.44
C CYS A 270 20.89 7.99 -13.65
N GLN A 271 21.01 7.16 -12.61
CA GLN A 271 20.66 5.73 -12.69
C GLN A 271 19.18 5.51 -12.98
N GLU A 272 18.30 6.25 -12.31
CA GLU A 272 16.85 6.16 -12.53
C GLU A 272 16.46 6.68 -13.92
N PHE A 273 17.07 7.77 -14.37
CA PHE A 273 16.91 8.29 -15.73
C PHE A 273 17.28 7.23 -16.77
N LEU A 274 18.48 6.63 -16.66
CA LEU A 274 18.95 5.63 -17.62
C LEU A 274 18.08 4.35 -17.56
N LEU A 275 17.65 3.93 -16.37
CA LEU A 275 16.72 2.81 -16.22
C LEU A 275 15.37 3.06 -16.90
N LYS A 276 14.78 4.26 -16.76
CA LYS A 276 13.51 4.59 -17.39
C LYS A 276 13.63 4.66 -18.91
N VAL A 277 14.68 5.30 -19.39
CA VAL A 277 14.90 5.52 -20.82
C VAL A 277 15.32 4.23 -21.54
N TYR A 278 16.40 3.61 -21.07
CA TYR A 278 17.09 2.51 -21.74
C TYR A 278 16.69 1.12 -21.18
N GLY A 279 16.32 1.05 -19.90
CA GLY A 279 15.95 -0.21 -19.22
C GLY A 279 17.10 -0.94 -18.54
N ARG A 280 18.32 -0.38 -18.53
CA ARG A 280 19.50 -0.95 -17.84
C ARG A 280 20.24 0.14 -17.07
N ARG A 281 21.03 -0.26 -16.06
CA ARG A 281 21.82 0.67 -15.22
C ARG A 281 23.14 1.13 -15.84
N GLN A 282 23.56 0.51 -16.94
CA GLN A 282 24.80 0.79 -17.66
C GLN A 282 24.57 0.72 -19.17
N TYR A 283 25.33 1.52 -19.92
CA TYR A 283 25.31 1.56 -21.38
C TYR A 283 26.73 1.36 -21.90
N HIS A 284 26.98 0.28 -22.66
CA HIS A 284 28.31 -0.08 -23.19
C HIS A 284 29.49 0.06 -22.20
N GLY A 285 29.29 -0.37 -20.94
CA GLY A 285 30.29 -0.32 -19.86
C GLY A 285 30.37 1.02 -19.11
N LEU A 286 29.68 2.07 -19.59
CA LEU A 286 29.60 3.37 -18.93
C LEU A 286 28.59 3.37 -17.77
N THR A 287 28.90 4.09 -16.69
CA THR A 287 27.90 4.35 -15.64
C THR A 287 26.81 5.28 -16.16
N ALA A 288 25.65 5.22 -15.51
CA ALA A 288 24.56 6.14 -15.80
C ALA A 288 24.99 7.62 -15.69
N THR A 289 25.83 7.96 -14.71
CA THR A 289 26.38 9.32 -14.57
C THR A 289 27.26 9.71 -15.75
N GLN A 290 28.14 8.82 -16.22
CA GLN A 290 28.94 9.08 -17.42
C GLN A 290 28.05 9.30 -18.65
N VAL A 291 27.01 8.49 -18.82
CA VAL A 291 26.06 8.59 -19.94
C VAL A 291 25.29 9.91 -19.87
N VAL A 292 24.59 10.20 -18.78
CA VAL A 292 23.74 11.39 -18.66
C VAL A 292 24.56 12.69 -18.75
N CYS A 293 25.71 12.76 -18.09
CA CYS A 293 26.59 13.92 -18.20
C CYS A 293 27.12 14.11 -19.62
N SER A 294 27.54 13.04 -20.30
CA SER A 294 28.03 13.15 -21.68
C SER A 294 26.92 13.48 -22.69
N MET A 295 25.70 12.99 -22.49
CA MET A 295 24.53 13.42 -23.28
C MET A 295 24.24 14.92 -23.11
N THR A 296 24.41 15.44 -21.89
CA THR A 296 24.20 16.87 -21.60
C THR A 296 25.30 17.74 -22.20
N LEU A 297 26.55 17.30 -22.10
CA LEU A 297 27.72 18.06 -22.57
C LEU A 297 27.94 17.95 -24.08
N ARG A 298 27.54 16.83 -24.70
CA ARG A 298 27.78 16.51 -26.11
C ARG A 298 26.53 15.97 -26.81
N PRO A 299 25.41 16.72 -26.84
CA PRO A 299 24.14 16.23 -27.36
C PRO A 299 24.18 15.83 -28.85
N GLN A 300 25.03 16.48 -29.65
CA GLN A 300 25.17 16.18 -31.08
C GLN A 300 25.77 14.78 -31.34
N GLU A 301 26.72 14.36 -30.50
CA GLU A 301 27.37 13.04 -30.61
C GLU A 301 26.44 11.92 -30.15
N TRP A 302 25.60 12.20 -29.15
CA TRP A 302 24.58 11.28 -28.64
C TRP A 302 23.28 11.28 -29.45
N ALA A 303 23.12 12.22 -30.39
CA ALA A 303 21.89 12.41 -31.15
C ALA A 303 21.50 11.17 -31.98
N GLY A 304 22.49 10.43 -32.49
CA GLY A 304 22.33 9.24 -33.33
C GLY A 304 22.29 7.91 -32.58
N GLU A 305 22.51 7.90 -31.27
CA GLU A 305 22.59 6.67 -30.47
C GLU A 305 21.20 6.09 -30.18
N PRO A 306 20.93 4.80 -30.48
CA PRO A 306 19.63 4.15 -30.24
C PRO A 306 19.46 3.79 -28.75
N LEU A 307 19.26 4.80 -27.92
CA LEU A 307 19.21 4.66 -26.46
C LEU A 307 17.78 4.64 -25.88
N ILE A 308 16.79 5.13 -26.61
CA ILE A 308 15.43 5.34 -26.10
C ILE A 308 14.55 4.16 -26.45
N ARG A 309 14.17 3.35 -25.46
CA ARG A 309 13.34 2.17 -25.70
C ARG A 309 11.86 2.55 -25.89
N VAL A 310 11.32 2.38 -27.09
CA VAL A 310 9.91 2.66 -27.45
C VAL A 310 9.20 1.32 -27.72
N GLY A 311 8.88 0.57 -26.66
CA GLY A 311 8.17 -0.72 -26.75
C GLY A 311 9.04 -1.97 -26.58
N ARG A 312 8.58 -3.11 -27.12
CA ARG A 312 9.29 -4.40 -27.05
C ARG A 312 10.43 -4.44 -28.06
N GLY A 313 11.62 -4.04 -27.64
CA GLY A 313 12.87 -4.23 -28.39
C GLY A 313 13.20 -3.14 -29.41
N GLU A 314 12.32 -2.16 -29.62
CA GLU A 314 12.64 -0.99 -30.46
C GLU A 314 13.37 0.08 -29.66
N TYR A 315 14.56 0.44 -30.13
CA TYR A 315 15.34 1.55 -29.62
C TYR A 315 15.36 2.69 -30.63
N ARG A 316 15.24 3.92 -30.14
CA ARG A 316 15.16 5.16 -30.92
C ARG A 316 16.23 6.13 -30.46
N THR A 317 16.55 7.07 -31.34
CA THR A 317 17.64 8.03 -31.14
C THR A 317 17.13 9.34 -30.56
N MET A 318 17.97 10.11 -29.88
CA MET A 318 17.55 11.44 -29.38
C MET A 318 17.08 12.35 -30.52
N ALA A 319 17.70 12.25 -31.70
CA ALA A 319 17.31 13.00 -32.90
C ALA A 319 15.83 12.79 -33.29
N SER A 320 15.28 11.58 -33.06
CA SER A 320 13.87 11.28 -33.37
C SER A 320 12.86 12.03 -32.49
N PHE A 321 13.30 12.67 -31.41
CA PHE A 321 12.47 13.49 -30.52
C PHE A 321 12.61 14.99 -30.78
N VAL A 322 13.59 15.41 -31.60
CA VAL A 322 13.83 16.82 -31.96
C VAL A 322 13.02 17.25 -33.18
N ASP A 323 12.74 16.31 -34.10
CA ASP A 323 11.91 16.57 -35.29
C ASP A 323 10.53 15.92 -35.18
N TYR A 324 9.51 16.74 -34.90
CA TYR A 324 8.10 16.33 -34.85
C TYR A 324 7.64 15.64 -36.15
N ARG A 325 8.23 15.97 -37.31
CA ARG A 325 7.85 15.36 -38.60
C ARG A 325 8.33 13.91 -38.70
N SER A 326 9.52 13.62 -38.17
CA SER A 326 10.12 12.27 -38.08
C SER A 326 9.49 11.37 -37.02
N MET A 327 8.66 11.93 -36.13
CA MET A 327 8.03 11.22 -35.03
C MET A 327 6.97 10.21 -35.55
N PRO A 328 6.94 8.95 -35.05
CA PRO A 328 5.94 7.96 -35.45
C PRO A 328 4.51 8.43 -35.14
N PRO A 329 3.49 8.04 -35.92
CA PRO A 329 2.09 8.43 -35.66
C PRO A 329 1.61 8.11 -34.23
N ARG A 330 2.07 7.01 -33.63
CA ARG A 330 1.76 6.59 -32.24
C ARG A 330 2.36 7.49 -31.15
N LEU A 331 3.33 8.32 -31.50
CA LEU A 331 4.03 9.25 -30.60
C LEU A 331 3.61 10.71 -30.82
N LYS A 332 3.02 10.99 -32.00
CA LYS A 332 2.45 12.30 -32.35
C LYS A 332 1.16 12.60 -31.60
N ASP A 333 0.39 11.55 -31.29
CA ASP A 333 -0.75 11.60 -30.37
C ASP A 333 -0.26 11.35 -28.93
N ILE A 334 0.37 12.37 -28.33
CA ILE A 334 0.85 12.32 -26.94
C ILE A 334 -0.32 12.02 -25.98
N ASP A 335 -1.52 12.49 -26.32
CA ASP A 335 -2.72 12.31 -25.50
C ASP A 335 -3.23 10.85 -25.54
N GLY A 336 -3.09 10.17 -26.69
CA GLY A 336 -3.39 8.74 -26.87
C GLY A 336 -2.23 7.76 -26.63
N ALA A 337 -1.00 8.23 -26.40
CA ALA A 337 0.17 7.39 -26.16
C ALA A 337 0.18 6.76 -24.76
N ASP A 338 0.74 5.55 -24.65
CA ASP A 338 0.96 4.86 -23.37
C ASP A 338 1.73 5.76 -22.39
N SER A 339 1.34 5.77 -21.11
CA SER A 339 1.89 6.65 -20.07
C SER A 339 3.42 6.58 -19.98
N LYS A 340 3.97 5.37 -20.19
CA LYS A 340 5.41 5.09 -20.18
C LYS A 340 6.17 5.78 -21.31
N VAL A 341 5.52 5.97 -22.45
CA VAL A 341 6.12 6.66 -23.60
C VAL A 341 6.14 8.16 -23.33
N ARG A 342 5.04 8.72 -22.82
CA ARG A 342 4.97 10.14 -22.39
C ARG A 342 6.04 10.48 -21.36
N GLU A 343 6.23 9.63 -20.35
CA GLU A 343 7.22 9.85 -19.30
C GLU A 343 8.65 9.94 -19.88
N LYS A 344 9.02 9.02 -20.78
CA LYS A 344 10.33 9.03 -21.44
C LYS A 344 10.56 10.26 -22.30
N VAL A 345 9.53 10.69 -23.03
CA VAL A 345 9.57 11.93 -23.82
C VAL A 345 9.80 13.12 -22.89
N GLY A 346 9.05 13.20 -21.78
CA GLY A 346 9.21 14.25 -20.77
C GLY A 346 10.64 14.32 -20.21
N LEU A 347 11.22 13.18 -19.83
CA LEU A 347 12.61 13.10 -19.36
C LEU A 347 13.62 13.59 -20.40
N MET A 348 13.42 13.24 -21.67
CA MET A 348 14.29 13.70 -22.76
C MET A 348 14.17 15.19 -23.01
N LEU A 349 12.95 15.73 -22.96
CA LEU A 349 12.73 17.17 -23.06
C LEU A 349 13.39 17.91 -21.90
N MET A 350 13.29 17.39 -20.67
CA MET A 350 13.99 17.96 -19.51
C MET A 350 15.51 17.97 -19.69
N LEU A 351 16.07 16.88 -20.22
CA LEU A 351 17.51 16.79 -20.53
C LEU A 351 17.90 17.84 -21.58
N MET A 352 17.15 17.93 -22.68
CA MET A 352 17.44 18.85 -23.79
C MET A 352 17.26 20.33 -23.41
N GLN A 353 16.29 20.64 -22.55
CA GLN A 353 16.02 22.01 -22.07
C GLN A 353 16.96 22.42 -20.92
N GLY A 354 17.80 21.50 -20.42
CA GLY A 354 18.67 21.76 -19.28
C GLY A 354 17.95 21.85 -17.93
N THR A 355 16.68 21.44 -17.85
CA THR A 355 15.86 21.47 -16.63
C THR A 355 15.92 20.16 -15.84
N LEU A 356 16.64 19.14 -16.34
CA LEU A 356 16.83 17.85 -15.66
C LEU A 356 17.57 17.99 -14.33
N PHE A 357 18.58 18.87 -14.28
CA PHE A 357 19.34 19.16 -13.06
C PHE A 357 18.68 20.33 -12.34
N THR A 358 17.95 20.04 -11.26
CA THR A 358 17.40 21.06 -10.38
C THR A 358 18.27 21.21 -9.15
N ASP A 359 18.82 22.41 -8.94
CA ASP A 359 19.66 22.71 -7.79
C ASP A 359 18.87 22.65 -6.47
N VAL A 360 19.57 22.24 -5.41
CA VAL A 360 19.02 22.26 -4.06
C VAL A 360 18.99 23.71 -3.55
N PRO A 361 17.82 24.26 -3.19
CA PRO A 361 17.74 25.62 -2.65
C PRO A 361 18.46 25.70 -1.30
N GLY A 362 19.44 26.60 -1.15
CA GLY A 362 20.11 26.88 0.13
C GLY A 362 20.97 25.75 0.73
N GLN A 363 21.75 26.08 1.77
CA GLN A 363 22.70 25.13 2.39
C GLN A 363 22.05 24.17 3.42
N GLY A 364 20.91 24.53 4.02
CA GLY A 364 20.27 23.78 5.10
C GLY A 364 19.46 22.54 4.68
N HIS A 365 19.32 22.28 3.38
CA HIS A 365 18.44 21.24 2.84
C HIS A 365 19.18 20.05 2.23
N ARG A 366 20.51 19.97 2.41
CA ARG A 366 21.36 18.90 1.88
C ARG A 366 21.36 17.65 2.78
N LEU A 367 21.43 16.48 2.16
CA LEU A 367 21.63 15.18 2.79
C LEU A 367 23.03 15.08 3.42
N SER A 368 23.14 14.30 4.49
CA SER A 368 24.44 13.95 5.08
C SER A 368 25.22 13.02 4.15
N GLN A 369 26.56 13.07 4.23
CA GLN A 369 27.44 12.21 3.41
C GLN A 369 27.21 10.71 3.65
N ALA A 370 26.78 10.33 4.86
CA ALA A 370 26.38 8.96 5.19
C ALA A 370 25.13 8.53 4.43
N ARG A 371 24.09 9.38 4.35
CA ARG A 371 22.88 9.11 3.56
C ARG A 371 23.17 9.03 2.06
N VAL A 372 23.99 9.94 1.54
CA VAL A 372 24.43 9.90 0.13
C VAL A 372 25.13 8.58 -0.19
N SER A 373 26.08 8.17 0.64
CA SER A 373 26.84 6.92 0.43
C SER A 373 25.94 5.67 0.58
N ALA A 374 25.01 5.69 1.54
CA ALA A 374 24.03 4.63 1.74
C ALA A 374 23.11 4.46 0.52
N GLU A 375 22.63 5.56 -0.05
CA GLU A 375 21.74 5.54 -1.21
C GLU A 375 22.46 5.08 -2.49
N LEU A 376 23.68 5.56 -2.72
CA LEU A 376 24.51 5.08 -3.85
C LEU A 376 24.82 3.58 -3.74
N LEU A 377 25.08 3.07 -2.53
CA LEU A 377 25.26 1.64 -2.29
C LEU A 377 23.97 0.85 -2.54
N TYR A 378 22.84 1.34 -2.05
CA TYR A 378 21.54 0.71 -2.26
C TYR A 378 21.21 0.60 -3.75
N ASN A 379 21.47 1.65 -4.54
CA ASN A 379 21.14 1.70 -5.95
C ASN A 379 22.16 1.01 -6.87
N ARG A 380 23.35 0.64 -6.36
CA ARG A 380 24.39 -0.01 -7.18
C ARG A 380 23.97 -1.36 -7.75
N TYR A 381 23.14 -2.13 -7.05
CA TYR A 381 22.77 -3.51 -7.42
C TYR A 381 21.26 -3.68 -7.58
N ASP A 382 20.85 -4.63 -8.42
CA ASP A 382 19.45 -5.08 -8.49
C ASP A 382 19.17 -6.11 -7.39
N TRP A 383 18.94 -5.60 -6.19
CA TRP A 383 18.64 -6.41 -5.02
C TRP A 383 17.36 -7.24 -5.17
N THR A 384 16.40 -6.75 -5.96
CA THR A 384 15.11 -7.42 -6.18
C THR A 384 15.32 -8.71 -6.97
N MET A 385 16.06 -8.64 -8.08
CA MET A 385 16.40 -9.82 -8.87
C MET A 385 17.21 -10.83 -8.04
N LEU A 386 18.17 -10.37 -7.24
CA LEU A 386 18.96 -11.23 -6.37
C LEU A 386 18.09 -11.95 -5.33
N CYS A 387 17.20 -11.22 -4.63
CA CYS A 387 16.28 -11.80 -3.66
C CYS A 387 15.29 -12.78 -4.32
N MET A 388 14.81 -12.47 -5.52
CA MET A 388 13.94 -13.35 -6.30
C MET A 388 14.65 -14.66 -6.66
N ALA A 389 15.84 -14.59 -7.25
CA ALA A 389 16.60 -15.77 -7.67
C ALA A 389 16.99 -16.66 -6.47
N THR A 390 17.42 -16.04 -5.37
CA THR A 390 17.75 -16.76 -4.13
C THR A 390 16.52 -17.42 -3.49
N ALA A 391 15.36 -16.77 -3.53
CA ALA A 391 14.10 -17.35 -3.05
C ALA A 391 13.64 -18.54 -3.90
N PHE A 392 13.76 -18.47 -5.24
CA PHE A 392 13.48 -19.63 -6.12
C PHE A 392 14.44 -20.80 -5.86
N LEU A 393 15.74 -20.52 -5.74
CA LEU A 393 16.73 -21.53 -5.41
C LEU A 393 16.44 -22.17 -4.04
N LEU A 394 16.08 -21.36 -3.05
CA LEU A 394 15.69 -21.83 -1.72
C LEU A 394 14.47 -22.76 -1.78
N ALA A 395 13.43 -22.38 -2.53
CA ALA A 395 12.24 -23.20 -2.71
C ALA A 395 12.58 -24.55 -3.35
N LEU A 396 13.44 -24.55 -4.37
CA LEU A 396 13.91 -25.76 -5.04
C LEU A 396 14.71 -26.67 -4.09
N LEU A 397 15.71 -26.13 -3.38
CA LEU A 397 16.53 -26.91 -2.44
C LEU A 397 15.69 -27.51 -1.30
N LEU A 398 14.73 -26.75 -0.76
CA LEU A 398 13.80 -27.25 0.25
C LEU A 398 12.89 -28.35 -0.31
N ALA A 399 12.41 -28.23 -1.55
CA ALA A 399 11.61 -29.27 -2.19
C ALA A 399 12.44 -30.55 -2.41
N LEU A 400 13.68 -30.44 -2.91
CA LEU A 400 14.59 -31.57 -3.11
C LEU A 400 14.93 -32.26 -1.79
N SER A 401 15.11 -31.50 -0.70
CA SER A 401 15.41 -32.04 0.64
C SER A 401 14.32 -32.96 1.22
N THR A 402 13.11 -32.96 0.63
CA THR A 402 12.05 -33.90 1.01
C THR A 402 12.30 -35.32 0.52
N ARG A 403 13.18 -35.51 -0.47
CA ARG A 403 13.54 -36.84 -0.99
C ARG A 403 14.67 -37.44 -0.15
N PRO A 404 14.59 -38.72 0.24
CA PRO A 404 15.57 -39.35 1.15
C PRO A 404 17.00 -39.30 0.61
N ARG A 405 17.20 -39.46 -0.71
CA ARG A 405 18.51 -39.38 -1.36
C ARG A 405 19.13 -37.96 -1.39
N LEU A 406 18.33 -36.92 -1.20
CA LEU A 406 18.73 -35.51 -1.34
C LEU A 406 18.59 -34.72 -0.02
N GLN A 407 18.51 -35.41 1.12
CA GLN A 407 18.39 -34.75 2.43
C GLN A 407 19.58 -33.85 2.76
N TRP A 408 20.76 -34.10 2.17
CA TRP A 408 21.95 -33.25 2.29
C TRP A 408 21.70 -31.82 1.82
N CYS A 409 20.73 -31.57 0.94
CA CYS A 409 20.33 -30.22 0.51
C CYS A 409 19.65 -29.41 1.64
N GLY A 410 19.24 -30.05 2.74
CA GLY A 410 18.51 -29.38 3.83
C GLY A 410 19.34 -28.36 4.61
N LEU A 411 20.61 -28.66 4.89
CA LEU A 411 21.53 -27.74 5.58
C LEU A 411 21.83 -26.46 4.75
N PRO A 412 22.28 -26.55 3.48
CA PRO A 412 22.49 -25.35 2.66
C PRO A 412 21.19 -24.59 2.42
N ALA A 413 20.05 -25.27 2.28
CA ALA A 413 18.75 -24.59 2.23
C ALA A 413 18.45 -23.81 3.52
N GLY A 414 18.80 -24.36 4.69
CA GLY A 414 18.68 -23.68 5.97
C GLY A 414 19.52 -22.41 6.06
N MET A 415 20.78 -22.48 5.64
CA MET A 415 21.70 -21.35 5.60
C MET A 415 21.23 -20.27 4.62
N LEU A 416 20.81 -20.68 3.42
CA LEU A 416 20.27 -19.78 2.40
C LEU A 416 19.00 -19.06 2.88
N HIS A 417 18.13 -19.76 3.61
CA HIS A 417 16.94 -19.16 4.22
C HIS A 417 17.31 -18.05 5.22
N GLY A 418 18.28 -18.32 6.11
CA GLY A 418 18.76 -17.32 7.07
C GLY A 418 19.43 -16.13 6.40
N ALA A 419 20.26 -16.38 5.38
CA ALA A 419 20.91 -15.33 4.60
C ALA A 419 19.90 -14.44 3.86
N LEU A 420 18.88 -15.04 3.22
CA LEU A 420 17.80 -14.30 2.56
C LEU A 420 16.99 -13.44 3.55
N ALA A 421 16.63 -14.01 4.71
CA ALA A 421 15.89 -13.28 5.75
C ALA A 421 16.65 -12.04 6.22
N LEU A 422 17.95 -12.18 6.47
CA LEU A 422 18.79 -11.06 6.86
C LEU A 422 18.97 -10.07 5.72
N LEU A 423 19.25 -10.51 4.50
CA LEU A 423 19.39 -9.62 3.35
C LEU A 423 18.15 -8.74 3.19
N LEU A 424 16.95 -9.33 3.20
CA LEU A 424 15.68 -8.59 3.14
C LEU A 424 15.53 -7.61 4.31
N THR A 425 15.96 -8.00 5.52
CA THR A 425 15.92 -7.12 6.71
C THR A 425 16.86 -5.93 6.55
N LEU A 426 18.09 -6.15 6.08
CA LEU A 426 19.08 -5.09 5.84
C LEU A 426 18.62 -4.15 4.72
N LEU A 427 18.07 -4.68 3.63
CA LEU A 427 17.54 -3.88 2.53
C LEU A 427 16.38 -2.99 3.00
N MET A 428 15.49 -3.53 3.83
CA MET A 428 14.39 -2.77 4.40
C MET A 428 14.89 -1.67 5.35
N GLY A 429 15.84 -2.00 6.23
CA GLY A 429 16.44 -1.04 7.16
C GLY A 429 17.23 0.06 6.45
N LEU A 430 17.99 -0.28 5.41
CA LEU A 430 18.74 0.68 4.60
C LEU A 430 17.78 1.62 3.85
N ARG A 431 16.69 1.08 3.28
CA ARG A 431 15.67 1.89 2.61
C ARG A 431 14.94 2.82 3.58
N TRP A 432 14.60 2.36 4.79
CA TRP A 432 14.05 3.21 5.84
C TRP A 432 15.02 4.35 6.19
N TYR A 433 16.30 4.06 6.39
CA TYR A 433 17.31 5.08 6.70
C TYR A 433 17.44 6.15 5.59
N ILE A 434 17.40 5.75 4.32
CA ILE A 434 17.48 6.66 3.17
C ILE A 434 16.21 7.50 3.05
N ALA A 435 15.04 6.86 3.11
CA ALA A 435 13.75 7.52 2.93
C ALA A 435 13.37 8.47 4.09
N GLY A 436 13.87 8.18 5.30
CA GLY A 436 13.53 8.95 6.50
C GLY A 436 12.13 8.63 7.07
N HIS A 437 11.42 7.66 6.48
CA HIS A 437 10.14 7.15 6.94
C HIS A 437 10.06 5.63 6.75
N VAL A 438 9.04 5.00 7.33
CA VAL A 438 8.82 3.56 7.16
C VAL A 438 8.55 3.27 5.68
N PRO A 439 9.30 2.35 5.04
CA PRO A 439 9.18 2.04 3.61
C PRO A 439 7.95 1.15 3.35
N LEU A 440 6.78 1.77 3.33
CA LEU A 440 5.46 1.19 3.00
C LEU A 440 4.64 2.13 2.12
N SER A 441 5.32 3.01 1.37
CA SER A 441 4.70 4.10 0.61
C SER A 441 4.16 3.68 -0.74
N ASN A 442 4.71 2.61 -1.32
CA ASN A 442 4.37 2.14 -2.66
C ASN A 442 4.31 0.60 -2.77
N GLY A 443 3.88 0.11 -3.94
CA GLY A 443 3.71 -1.32 -4.21
C GLY A 443 5.01 -2.12 -4.11
N TYR A 444 6.15 -1.55 -4.56
CA TYR A 444 7.46 -2.18 -4.46
C TYR A 444 7.86 -2.42 -2.99
N GLU A 445 7.76 -1.38 -2.17
CA GLU A 445 8.05 -1.42 -0.73
C GLU A 445 7.16 -2.43 0.01
N THR A 446 5.89 -2.46 -0.37
CA THR A 446 4.90 -3.40 0.16
C THR A 446 5.27 -4.84 -0.19
N MET A 447 5.65 -5.13 -1.44
CA MET A 447 6.13 -6.46 -1.85
C MET A 447 7.39 -6.88 -1.09
N LEU A 448 8.35 -5.96 -0.90
CA LEU A 448 9.56 -6.20 -0.13
C LEU A 448 9.23 -6.56 1.32
N PHE A 449 8.27 -5.85 1.93
CA PHE A 449 7.84 -6.11 3.30
C PHE A 449 7.09 -7.45 3.44
N VAL A 450 6.21 -7.80 2.50
CA VAL A 450 5.54 -9.12 2.48
C VAL A 450 6.57 -10.25 2.34
N SER A 451 7.55 -10.11 1.45
CA SER A 451 8.65 -11.06 1.29
C SER A 451 9.48 -11.24 2.57
N LEU A 452 9.75 -10.15 3.28
CA LEU A 452 10.38 -10.20 4.60
C LEU A 452 9.51 -10.98 5.60
N CYS A 453 8.21 -10.68 5.67
CA CYS A 453 7.26 -11.37 6.57
C CYS A 453 7.19 -12.88 6.29
N LEU A 454 7.10 -13.27 5.01
CA LEU A 454 7.04 -14.68 4.59
C LEU A 454 8.33 -15.43 4.95
N THR A 455 9.48 -14.84 4.67
CA THR A 455 10.78 -15.46 4.90
C THR A 455 11.05 -15.59 6.41
N CYS A 456 10.90 -14.52 7.18
CA CYS A 456 11.08 -14.56 8.63
C CYS A 456 10.03 -15.45 9.32
N GLY A 457 8.78 -15.42 8.87
CA GLY A 457 7.69 -16.21 9.43
C GLY A 457 7.83 -17.72 9.19
N THR A 458 8.44 -18.12 8.08
CA THR A 458 8.67 -19.55 7.77
C THR A 458 10.01 -20.08 8.24
N LEU A 459 11.01 -19.23 8.50
CA LEU A 459 12.32 -19.64 9.03
C LEU A 459 12.24 -20.59 10.26
N PRO A 460 11.42 -20.33 11.31
CA PRO A 460 11.32 -21.23 12.47
C PRO A 460 10.44 -22.46 12.24
N ALA A 461 9.85 -22.64 11.06
CA ALA A 461 8.93 -23.74 10.79
C ALA A 461 9.68 -25.08 10.71
N ALA A 462 9.28 -26.06 11.54
CA ALA A 462 9.83 -27.40 11.49
C ALA A 462 9.43 -28.17 10.21
N ARG A 463 8.30 -27.80 9.58
CA ARG A 463 7.80 -28.47 8.37
C ARG A 463 8.47 -27.89 7.13
N LEU A 464 9.31 -28.69 6.47
CA LEU A 464 9.99 -28.32 5.21
C LEU A 464 9.02 -27.84 4.13
N ARG A 465 7.83 -28.45 4.01
CA ARG A 465 6.79 -28.02 3.05
C ARG A 465 6.36 -26.57 3.27
N LEU A 466 6.20 -26.14 4.53
CA LEU A 466 5.82 -24.76 4.85
C LEU A 466 6.93 -23.77 4.51
N ARG A 467 8.19 -24.15 4.76
CA ARG A 467 9.37 -23.35 4.37
C ARG A 467 9.47 -23.21 2.86
N ALA A 468 9.26 -24.29 2.12
CA ALA A 468 9.32 -24.29 0.65
C ALA A 468 8.22 -23.42 0.05
N THR A 469 6.99 -23.50 0.57
CA THR A 469 5.87 -22.66 0.12
C THR A 469 6.07 -21.19 0.47
N GLY A 470 6.67 -20.90 1.64
CA GLY A 470 7.08 -19.54 2.01
C GLY A 470 8.13 -18.98 1.05
N ALA A 471 9.17 -19.74 0.76
CA ALA A 471 10.22 -19.34 -0.19
C ALA A 471 9.66 -19.12 -1.61
N LEU A 472 8.75 -19.99 -2.08
CA LEU A 472 8.09 -19.81 -3.36
C LEU A 472 7.20 -18.54 -3.37
N ALA A 473 6.43 -18.31 -2.30
CA ALA A 473 5.63 -17.10 -2.18
C ALA A 473 6.50 -15.83 -2.15
N THR A 474 7.62 -15.83 -1.41
CA THR A 474 8.63 -14.75 -1.43
C THR A 474 9.15 -14.51 -2.85
N ALA A 475 9.47 -15.58 -3.60
CA ALA A 475 9.93 -15.47 -4.97
C ALA A 475 8.87 -14.83 -5.89
N CYS A 476 7.60 -15.24 -5.76
CA CYS A 476 6.49 -14.63 -6.49
C CYS A 476 6.29 -13.15 -6.14
N MET A 477 6.37 -12.77 -4.87
CA MET A 477 6.26 -11.35 -4.45
C MET A 477 7.41 -10.50 -5.00
N MET A 478 8.64 -11.03 -5.02
CA MET A 478 9.78 -10.34 -5.63
C MET A 478 9.71 -10.28 -7.14
N MET A 479 9.14 -11.29 -7.79
CA MET A 479 8.82 -11.26 -9.22
C MET A 479 7.78 -10.18 -9.52
N VAL A 480 6.72 -10.07 -8.73
CA VAL A 480 5.74 -8.99 -8.86
C VAL A 480 6.40 -7.63 -8.63
N ALA A 481 7.28 -7.49 -7.64
CA ALA A 481 8.03 -6.25 -7.41
C ALA A 481 8.96 -5.88 -8.59
N HIS A 482 9.47 -6.88 -9.32
CA HIS A 482 10.32 -6.68 -10.48
C HIS A 482 9.52 -6.38 -11.76
N LEU A 483 8.35 -7.01 -11.94
CA LEU A 483 7.47 -6.84 -13.10
C LEU A 483 6.56 -5.61 -12.99
N GLY A 484 6.12 -5.31 -11.77
CA GLY A 484 5.22 -4.22 -11.40
C GLY A 484 5.95 -2.89 -11.40
N GLU A 485 6.23 -2.40 -12.60
CA GLU A 485 6.83 -1.10 -12.92
C GLU A 485 8.25 -0.89 -12.36
N ILE A 486 9.17 -0.52 -13.25
CA ILE A 486 10.60 -0.26 -12.96
C ILE A 486 10.71 1.06 -12.20
N ASN A 487 10.10 1.15 -11.02
CA ASN A 487 10.22 2.33 -10.20
C ASN A 487 10.52 1.98 -8.74
N PRO A 488 11.75 1.50 -8.44
CA PRO A 488 12.26 1.35 -7.07
C PRO A 488 12.45 2.70 -6.36
N GLN A 489 11.91 3.78 -6.92
CA GLN A 489 12.06 5.16 -6.49
C GLN A 489 11.74 5.32 -5.02
N ILE A 490 12.63 6.04 -4.36
CA ILE A 490 12.37 6.60 -3.04
C ILE A 490 11.80 7.98 -3.30
N THR A 491 10.54 8.19 -2.96
CA THR A 491 9.81 9.45 -3.16
C THR A 491 9.47 10.06 -1.81
N SER A 492 9.21 11.38 -1.80
CA SER A 492 8.57 12.01 -0.65
C SER A 492 7.16 11.46 -0.42
N LEU A 493 6.73 11.36 0.83
CA LEU A 493 5.38 10.91 1.16
C LEU A 493 4.34 11.94 0.72
N MET A 494 3.23 11.47 0.16
CA MET A 494 2.05 12.33 -0.01
C MET A 494 1.50 12.74 1.36
N PRO A 495 0.86 13.91 1.49
CA PRO A 495 0.40 14.44 2.77
C PRO A 495 -0.46 13.48 3.61
N VAL A 496 -1.37 12.76 2.96
CA VAL A 496 -2.26 11.79 3.65
C VAL A 496 -1.48 10.62 4.26
N LEU A 497 -0.32 10.27 3.67
CA LEU A 497 0.52 9.15 4.11
C LEU A 497 1.37 9.49 5.34
N HIS A 498 1.46 10.77 5.73
CA HIS A 498 2.17 11.23 6.94
C HIS A 498 1.39 10.90 8.22
N SER A 499 1.24 9.61 8.53
CA SER A 499 0.55 9.15 9.73
C SER A 499 1.13 7.83 10.28
N PRO A 500 1.44 7.76 11.59
CA PRO A 500 1.88 6.52 12.22
C PRO A 500 0.76 5.45 12.21
N TRP A 501 -0.51 5.87 12.24
CA TRP A 501 -1.65 4.96 12.17
C TRP A 501 -1.72 4.23 10.84
N LEU A 502 -1.44 4.93 9.73
CA LEU A 502 -1.35 4.31 8.42
C LEU A 502 -0.22 3.28 8.36
N SER A 503 0.96 3.64 8.86
CA SER A 503 2.13 2.75 8.85
C SER A 503 1.86 1.47 9.64
N ALA A 504 1.23 1.59 10.81
CA ALA A 504 0.81 0.44 11.63
C ALA A 504 -0.26 -0.40 10.94
N HIS A 505 -1.28 0.24 10.35
CA HIS A 505 -2.34 -0.41 9.57
C HIS A 505 -1.76 -1.25 8.43
N VAL A 506 -0.97 -0.64 7.54
CA VAL A 506 -0.39 -1.32 6.36
C VAL A 506 0.50 -2.47 6.80
N SER A 507 1.35 -2.28 7.82
CA SER A 507 2.22 -3.33 8.34
C SER A 507 1.44 -4.56 8.80
N ILE A 508 0.40 -4.37 9.60
CA ILE A 508 -0.40 -5.47 10.16
C ILE A 508 -1.22 -6.17 9.08
N ILE A 509 -1.75 -5.43 8.10
CA ILE A 509 -2.44 -6.01 6.94
C ILE A 509 -1.47 -6.85 6.09
N MET A 510 -0.24 -6.38 5.86
CA MET A 510 0.76 -7.16 5.11
C MET A 510 1.19 -8.43 5.84
N VAL A 511 1.37 -8.37 7.16
CA VAL A 511 1.61 -9.55 7.98
C VAL A 511 0.43 -10.52 7.88
N SER A 512 -0.80 -10.01 7.93
CA SER A 512 -2.00 -10.83 7.73
C SER A 512 -1.99 -11.53 6.37
N TYR A 513 -1.75 -10.81 5.28
CA TYR A 513 -1.74 -11.38 3.93
C TYR A 513 -0.69 -12.49 3.77
N ALA A 514 0.51 -12.31 4.34
CA ALA A 514 1.53 -13.36 4.38
C ALA A 514 1.02 -14.61 5.12
N LEU A 515 0.40 -14.44 6.28
CA LEU A 515 -0.15 -15.56 7.05
C LEU A 515 -1.35 -16.23 6.37
N LEU A 516 -2.23 -15.46 5.70
CA LEU A 516 -3.38 -15.96 4.95
C LEU A 516 -2.92 -16.82 3.77
N ALA A 517 -1.89 -16.39 3.04
CA ALA A 517 -1.29 -17.18 1.97
C ALA A 517 -0.72 -18.51 2.50
N LEU A 518 0.02 -18.49 3.61
CA LEU A 518 0.58 -19.69 4.22
C LEU A 518 -0.50 -20.60 4.84
N SER A 519 -1.65 -20.04 5.23
CA SER A 519 -2.74 -20.79 5.86
C SER A 519 -3.35 -21.87 4.96
N MET A 520 -3.19 -21.75 3.64
CA MET A 520 -3.62 -22.76 2.66
C MET A 520 -2.90 -24.11 2.90
N VAL A 521 -1.62 -24.03 3.30
CA VAL A 521 -0.75 -25.18 3.53
C VAL A 521 -0.78 -25.56 5.01
N GLU A 522 -0.71 -24.57 5.89
CA GLU A 522 -0.67 -24.74 7.33
C GLU A 522 -1.90 -24.10 7.99
N ARG A 523 -2.96 -24.90 8.13
CA ARG A 523 -4.26 -24.43 8.64
C ARG A 523 -4.20 -23.81 10.04
N SER A 524 -3.19 -24.13 10.85
CA SER A 524 -3.01 -23.53 12.18
C SER A 524 -2.75 -22.02 12.11
N LEU A 525 -2.23 -21.51 10.99
CA LEU A 525 -1.99 -20.09 10.74
C LEU A 525 -3.27 -19.30 10.42
N LEU A 526 -4.38 -19.96 10.07
CA LEU A 526 -5.62 -19.26 9.69
C LEU A 526 -6.16 -18.36 10.80
N ARG A 527 -6.12 -18.81 12.05
CA ARG A 527 -6.59 -18.03 13.21
C ARG A 527 -5.77 -16.74 13.39
N PRO A 528 -4.44 -16.80 13.59
CA PRO A 528 -3.66 -15.58 13.72
C PRO A 528 -3.74 -14.70 12.46
N ALA A 529 -3.85 -15.27 11.27
CA ALA A 529 -4.01 -14.51 10.03
C ALA A 529 -5.30 -13.66 10.03
N VAL A 530 -6.45 -14.25 10.39
CA VAL A 530 -7.75 -13.57 10.48
C VAL A 530 -7.76 -12.54 11.60
N LEU A 531 -7.10 -12.81 12.73
CA LEU A 531 -6.97 -11.82 13.81
C LEU A 531 -6.12 -10.62 13.39
N CYS A 532 -5.00 -10.84 12.70
CA CYS A 532 -4.20 -9.75 12.12
C CYS A 532 -5.00 -9.00 11.05
N LEU A 533 -5.82 -9.68 10.25
CA LEU A 533 -6.68 -9.03 9.26
C LEU A 533 -7.68 -8.09 9.94
N ALA A 534 -8.38 -8.58 10.96
CA ALA A 534 -9.34 -7.79 11.72
C ALA A 534 -8.67 -6.62 12.46
N ALA A 535 -7.51 -6.84 13.07
CA ALA A 535 -6.71 -5.78 13.70
C ALA A 535 -6.27 -4.72 12.70
N GLY A 536 -5.83 -5.13 11.51
CA GLY A 536 -5.46 -4.24 10.44
C GLY A 536 -6.64 -3.42 9.97
N ILE A 537 -7.80 -4.03 9.68
CA ILE A 537 -9.03 -3.31 9.28
C ILE A 537 -9.42 -2.27 10.34
N PHE A 538 -9.35 -2.64 11.62
CA PHE A 538 -9.59 -1.72 12.72
C PHE A 538 -8.61 -0.53 12.72
N LEU A 539 -7.30 -0.77 12.63
CA LEU A 539 -6.31 0.32 12.58
C LEU A 539 -6.51 1.23 11.36
N GLY A 540 -7.00 0.65 10.25
CA GLY A 540 -7.42 1.39 9.07
C GLY A 540 -8.59 2.35 9.38
N ALA A 541 -9.60 1.86 10.10
CA ALA A 541 -10.71 2.69 10.56
C ALA A 541 -10.26 3.81 11.53
N VAL A 542 -9.29 3.55 12.42
CA VAL A 542 -8.69 4.59 13.28
C VAL A 542 -8.01 5.66 12.43
N TRP A 543 -7.17 5.25 11.48
CA TRP A 543 -6.50 6.16 10.56
C TRP A 543 -7.50 6.98 9.74
N ALA A 544 -8.49 6.33 9.12
CA ALA A 544 -9.52 6.98 8.32
C ALA A 544 -10.28 8.06 9.11
N ASN A 545 -10.58 7.84 10.40
CA ASN A 545 -11.22 8.86 11.22
C ASN A 545 -10.30 10.04 11.53
N VAL A 546 -9.00 9.81 11.70
CA VAL A 546 -8.02 10.88 11.92
C VAL A 546 -7.76 11.68 10.63
N SER A 547 -7.84 11.03 9.46
CA SER A 547 -7.53 11.64 8.17
C SER A 547 -8.75 12.27 7.49
N TRP A 548 -9.91 11.62 7.56
CA TRP A 548 -11.14 11.98 6.84
C TRP A 548 -12.35 12.15 7.76
N GLY A 549 -12.19 12.09 9.08
CA GLY A 549 -13.32 12.26 10.00
C GLY A 549 -14.40 11.19 9.90
N THR A 550 -14.15 10.09 9.17
CA THR A 550 -15.05 8.93 9.04
C THR A 550 -14.26 7.66 9.26
N TYR A 551 -14.85 6.70 9.99
CA TYR A 551 -14.18 5.42 10.29
C TYR A 551 -14.37 4.35 9.22
N TRP A 552 -15.37 4.52 8.34
CA TRP A 552 -15.66 3.59 7.25
C TRP A 552 -16.27 4.33 6.07
N SER A 553 -15.80 3.96 4.89
CA SER A 553 -16.36 4.33 3.60
C SER A 553 -16.60 3.06 2.78
N TRP A 554 -17.56 3.09 1.85
CA TRP A 554 -17.81 1.95 0.96
C TRP A 554 -16.85 1.92 -0.25
N ASP A 555 -15.64 2.47 -0.09
CA ASP A 555 -14.59 2.41 -1.10
C ASP A 555 -14.27 0.94 -1.45
N PRO A 556 -13.84 0.65 -2.69
CA PRO A 556 -13.45 -0.69 -3.11
C PRO A 556 -12.40 -1.37 -2.22
N LYS A 557 -11.40 -0.65 -1.68
CA LYS A 557 -10.36 -1.28 -0.83
C LYS A 557 -10.94 -1.70 0.53
N GLU A 558 -11.70 -0.83 1.18
CA GLU A 558 -12.40 -1.12 2.43
C GLU A 558 -13.41 -2.27 2.25
N SER A 559 -14.19 -2.21 1.16
CA SER A 559 -15.19 -3.21 0.80
C SER A 559 -14.58 -4.60 0.59
N TRP A 560 -13.50 -4.71 -0.19
CA TRP A 560 -12.85 -6.00 -0.43
C TRP A 560 -12.08 -6.51 0.80
N ALA A 561 -11.57 -5.62 1.66
CA ALA A 561 -11.01 -6.04 2.95
C ALA A 561 -12.08 -6.70 3.85
N LEU A 562 -13.30 -6.16 3.89
CA LEU A 562 -14.43 -6.76 4.61
C LEU A 562 -14.86 -8.10 3.99
N VAL A 563 -14.94 -8.18 2.66
CA VAL A 563 -15.22 -9.44 1.94
C VAL A 563 -14.17 -10.50 2.29
N CYS A 564 -12.87 -10.14 2.27
CA CYS A 564 -11.79 -11.02 2.70
C CYS A 564 -11.98 -11.51 4.14
N LEU A 565 -12.29 -10.60 5.07
CA LEU A 565 -12.52 -10.95 6.47
C LEU A 565 -13.65 -11.97 6.61
N ILE A 566 -14.76 -11.78 5.90
CA ILE A 566 -15.90 -12.71 5.90
C ILE A 566 -15.47 -14.07 5.34
N VAL A 567 -14.92 -14.09 4.13
CA VAL A 567 -14.56 -15.33 3.40
C VAL A 567 -13.56 -16.18 4.19
N TYR A 568 -12.53 -15.56 4.78
CA TYR A 568 -11.52 -16.27 5.58
C TYR A 568 -12.00 -16.63 7.00
N SER A 569 -13.03 -15.98 7.53
CA SER A 569 -13.60 -16.32 8.84
C SER A 569 -14.50 -17.56 8.79
N ILE A 570 -15.12 -17.88 7.65
CA ILE A 570 -16.04 -19.01 7.50
C ILE A 570 -15.40 -20.36 7.92
N PRO A 571 -14.19 -20.75 7.48
CA PRO A 571 -13.58 -22.03 7.84
C PRO A 571 -13.17 -22.19 9.31
N LEU A 572 -13.20 -21.11 10.10
CA LEU A 572 -12.96 -21.16 11.55
C LEU A 572 -14.14 -21.80 12.30
N HIS A 573 -15.34 -21.77 11.73
CA HIS A 573 -16.60 -22.17 12.40
C HIS A 573 -16.93 -23.67 12.26
N ARG A 574 -15.96 -24.56 12.50
CA ARG A 574 -16.07 -26.02 12.28
C ARG A 574 -17.19 -26.71 13.06
N GLU A 575 -17.61 -26.13 14.17
CA GLU A 575 -18.74 -26.63 14.96
C GLU A 575 -20.10 -26.32 14.32
N SER A 576 -20.20 -25.17 13.64
CA SER A 576 -21.40 -24.76 12.90
C SER A 576 -21.43 -25.35 11.50
N LEU A 577 -20.26 -25.48 10.88
CA LEU A 577 -20.08 -25.94 9.51
C LEU A 577 -19.21 -27.20 9.50
N PRO A 578 -19.80 -28.40 9.70
CA PRO A 578 -19.07 -29.67 9.72
C PRO A 578 -18.28 -29.94 8.44
N TRP A 579 -18.67 -29.34 7.31
CA TRP A 579 -17.96 -29.43 6.04
C TRP A 579 -16.47 -29.07 6.18
N PHE A 580 -16.14 -28.06 6.99
CA PHE A 580 -14.76 -27.64 7.25
C PHE A 580 -14.02 -28.50 8.28
N ARG A 581 -14.61 -29.58 8.81
CA ARG A 581 -13.87 -30.51 9.68
C ARG A 581 -12.88 -31.37 8.89
N LYS A 582 -13.19 -31.65 7.61
CA LYS A 582 -12.28 -32.35 6.69
C LYS A 582 -11.28 -31.36 6.09
N ASP A 583 -10.00 -31.75 6.08
CA ASP A 583 -8.94 -30.90 5.52
C ASP A 583 -8.98 -30.79 4.00
N SER A 584 -9.51 -31.80 3.29
CA SER A 584 -9.72 -31.74 1.83
C SER A 584 -10.66 -30.60 1.42
N HIS A 585 -11.79 -30.46 2.11
CA HIS A 585 -12.75 -29.38 1.87
C HIS A 585 -12.14 -28.01 2.18
N TYR A 586 -11.35 -27.90 3.25
CA TYR A 586 -10.64 -26.66 3.56
C TYR A 586 -9.66 -26.28 2.45
N ARG A 587 -8.89 -27.24 1.91
CA ARG A 587 -7.95 -26.97 0.82
C ARG A 587 -8.67 -26.47 -0.42
N ILE A 588 -9.79 -27.09 -0.81
CA ILE A 588 -10.60 -26.65 -1.96
C ILE A 588 -11.12 -25.23 -1.72
N TYR A 589 -11.72 -24.98 -0.55
CA TYR A 589 -12.23 -23.66 -0.20
C TYR A 589 -11.13 -22.59 -0.13
N SER A 590 -9.91 -22.96 0.27
CA SER A 590 -8.78 -22.04 0.34
C SER A 590 -8.37 -21.47 -1.03
N LEU A 591 -8.74 -22.11 -2.15
CA LEU A 591 -8.58 -21.56 -3.49
C LEU A 591 -9.48 -20.32 -3.70
N LEU A 592 -10.73 -20.38 -3.22
CA LEU A 592 -11.63 -19.22 -3.20
C LEU A 592 -11.08 -18.12 -2.29
N CYS A 593 -10.56 -18.49 -1.12
CA CYS A 593 -9.92 -17.52 -0.23
C CYS A 593 -8.73 -16.81 -0.91
N LEU A 594 -7.86 -17.56 -1.58
CA LEU A 594 -6.73 -17.00 -2.32
C LEU A 594 -7.19 -16.08 -3.46
N ALA A 595 -8.21 -16.48 -4.23
CA ALA A 595 -8.79 -15.62 -5.26
C ALA A 595 -9.33 -14.31 -4.69
N CYS A 596 -9.99 -14.37 -3.54
CA CYS A 596 -10.46 -13.18 -2.81
C CYS A 596 -9.31 -12.28 -2.35
N LEU A 597 -8.23 -12.86 -1.84
CA LEU A 597 -7.03 -12.12 -1.43
C LEU A 597 -6.34 -11.45 -2.64
N LEU A 598 -6.22 -12.15 -3.76
CA LEU A 598 -5.68 -11.60 -5.00
C LEU A 598 -6.56 -10.49 -5.57
N MET A 599 -7.88 -10.62 -5.52
CA MET A 599 -8.81 -9.55 -5.90
C MET A 599 -8.64 -8.32 -5.00
N THR A 600 -8.50 -8.52 -3.69
CA THR A 600 -8.34 -7.41 -2.73
C THR A 600 -7.02 -6.66 -2.93
N TYR A 601 -5.93 -7.37 -3.22
CA TYR A 601 -4.61 -6.76 -3.41
C TYR A 601 -4.37 -6.27 -4.83
N PHE A 602 -4.57 -7.10 -5.85
CA PHE A 602 -4.33 -6.75 -7.25
C PHE A 602 -5.60 -6.23 -7.92
N GLY A 603 -6.72 -6.93 -7.77
CA GLY A 603 -7.96 -6.58 -8.45
C GLY A 603 -8.42 -5.14 -8.15
N VAL A 604 -8.44 -4.74 -6.88
CA VAL A 604 -8.84 -3.37 -6.53
C VAL A 604 -7.87 -2.31 -7.06
N ASN A 605 -6.57 -2.59 -7.12
CA ASN A 605 -5.59 -1.59 -7.58
C ASN A 605 -5.48 -1.49 -9.10
N TYR A 606 -5.79 -2.56 -9.85
CA TYR A 606 -5.59 -2.61 -11.31
C TYR A 606 -6.89 -2.74 -12.13
N LEU A 607 -7.97 -3.25 -11.53
CA LEU A 607 -9.24 -3.51 -12.23
C LEU A 607 -10.37 -2.56 -11.81
N LEU A 608 -10.26 -1.90 -10.64
CA LEU A 608 -11.29 -1.01 -10.12
C LEU A 608 -10.75 0.42 -9.95
N PRO A 609 -11.43 1.45 -10.47
CA PRO A 609 -11.12 2.83 -10.12
C PRO A 609 -11.51 3.11 -8.66
N GLY A 610 -10.69 3.85 -7.91
CA GLY A 610 -10.99 4.18 -6.51
C GLY A 610 -10.17 5.35 -5.95
N MET A 611 -10.66 5.98 -4.88
CA MET A 611 -10.06 7.17 -4.23
C MET A 611 -8.65 6.91 -3.64
N HIS A 612 -8.24 5.65 -3.56
CA HIS A 612 -6.93 5.22 -3.11
C HIS A 612 -6.01 4.75 -4.24
N SER A 613 -6.39 5.01 -5.49
CA SER A 613 -5.51 4.90 -6.64
C SER A 613 -4.49 6.05 -6.62
N TYR A 614 -3.58 6.04 -5.63
CA TYR A 614 -2.39 6.90 -5.65
C TYR A 614 -1.30 6.34 -6.61
N ALA A 615 -1.60 5.23 -7.30
CA ALA A 615 -0.84 4.76 -8.44
C ALA A 615 -1.40 5.45 -9.69
N GLY A 616 -0.91 6.65 -9.94
CA GLY A 616 -1.16 7.45 -11.14
C GLY A 616 0.03 8.35 -11.37
#